data_AF-A0A382UUR0-F1
#
_entry.id   AF-A0A382UUR0-F1
#
_cell.length_a   1.000
_cell.length_b   1.000
_cell.length_c   1.000
_cell.angle_alpha   90.00
_cell.angle_beta   90.00
_cell.angle_gamma   90.00
#
_symmetry.space_group_name_H-M   'P 1'
#
loop_
_entity.id
_entity.type
_entity.pdbx_description
1 polymer ?
#
loop_
_entity_poly.entity_id
_entity_poly.type
_entity_poly.pdbx_seq_one_letter_code
_entity_poly.pdbx_strand_id
1 'polypeptide(L)'
;VISNPGWHHIAYTYDGTSSQLYVDGVKVDSTDKYKDQTPQSTPIRSIGTNFFGDMDEIRMWKVARTEAEIFADMNKELSGNEENLVAYYPVEVNNKYQLTDSTPKQNHGIIRDVDVVQKFSSNNCSTVDGSSTCPYPTINSAMNDAKPGDRILIKEGRYSESIRRLDYNNVKIEAYPDHDVMLDGTVSINAKWEPYDHNGHQIYKAVLDLGSISKKYMMQVDSVYSVFVKNRYMIMSMPTNFKNPTDPTTGNPRDPEPGTLFELGLRSPAKYDLGYQPGELANLDTLEEW
;
A
#
# COMPACT_ATOMS: atom_id res chain seq x y z
N VAL A 1 3.18 -11.10 28.35
CA VAL A 1 2.47 -11.37 27.07
C VAL A 1 1.19 -10.58 27.11
N ILE A 2 0.98 -9.68 26.15
CA ILE A 2 -0.28 -8.95 26.01
C ILE A 2 -1.25 -9.89 25.30
N SER A 3 -2.33 -10.27 25.96
CA SER A 3 -3.25 -11.32 25.47
C SER A 3 -4.46 -10.77 24.72
N ASN A 4 -4.72 -9.47 24.83
CA ASN A 4 -5.89 -8.86 24.21
C ASN A 4 -5.49 -8.23 22.88
N PRO A 5 -6.33 -8.37 21.83
CA PRO A 5 -6.10 -7.72 20.55
C PRO A 5 -6.35 -6.21 20.67
N GLY A 6 -5.68 -5.43 19.83
CA GLY A 6 -5.88 -3.98 19.72
C GLY A 6 -4.59 -3.19 19.86
N TRP A 7 -4.74 -1.86 19.83
CA TRP A 7 -3.65 -0.93 20.06
C TRP A 7 -3.27 -0.91 21.55
N HIS A 8 -1.97 -1.03 21.80
CA HIS A 8 -1.39 -0.90 23.13
C HIS A 8 -0.24 0.10 23.10
N HIS A 9 -0.15 0.95 24.11
CA HIS A 9 0.97 1.86 24.25
C HIS A 9 2.07 1.20 25.08
N ILE A 10 3.27 1.06 24.51
CA ILE A 10 4.43 0.48 25.18
C ILE A 10 5.50 1.55 25.38
N ALA A 11 5.94 1.75 26.63
CA ALA A 11 7.05 2.63 26.93
C ALA A 11 8.12 1.91 27.78
N TYR A 12 9.37 2.08 27.38
CA TYR A 12 10.54 1.67 28.15
C TYR A 12 11.32 2.91 28.56
N THR A 13 11.68 3.00 29.83
CA THR A 13 12.46 4.13 30.36
C THR A 13 13.67 3.61 31.12
N TYR A 14 14.74 4.42 31.11
CA TYR A 14 15.96 4.14 31.85
C TYR A 14 16.54 5.45 32.38
N ASP A 15 16.60 5.60 33.70
CA ASP A 15 17.00 6.85 34.39
C ASP A 15 18.45 6.84 34.88
N GLY A 16 19.24 5.81 34.51
CA GLY A 16 20.59 5.58 35.02
C GLY A 16 20.66 4.71 36.27
N THR A 17 19.54 4.49 36.96
CA THR A 17 19.42 3.64 38.14
C THR A 17 18.50 2.45 37.87
N SER A 18 17.32 2.70 37.31
CA SER A 18 16.28 1.73 37.07
C SER A 18 15.82 1.76 35.61
N SER A 19 15.54 0.57 35.09
CA SER A 19 14.84 0.34 33.83
C SER A 19 13.40 -0.03 34.15
N GLN A 20 12.44 0.61 33.49
CA GLN A 20 11.02 0.43 33.76
C GLN A 20 10.27 0.17 32.45
N LEU A 21 9.30 -0.75 32.50
CA LEU A 21 8.42 -1.07 31.39
C LEU A 21 6.99 -0.68 31.74
N TYR A 22 6.35 0.04 30.83
CA TYR A 22 4.98 0.52 30.93
C TYR A 22 4.15 -0.05 29.79
N VAL A 23 2.93 -0.49 30.12
CA VAL A 23 1.91 -0.91 29.15
C VAL A 23 0.64 -0.11 29.47
N ASP A 24 0.11 0.58 28.47
CA ASP A 24 -1.08 1.43 28.57
C ASP A 24 -0.98 2.46 29.71
N GLY A 25 0.23 3.00 29.87
CA GLY A 25 0.55 4.02 30.88
C GLY A 25 0.78 3.48 32.29
N VAL A 26 0.63 2.17 32.53
CA VAL A 26 0.83 1.55 33.84
C VAL A 26 2.16 0.80 33.88
N LYS A 27 2.93 0.99 34.94
CA LYS A 27 4.18 0.23 35.13
C LYS A 27 3.91 -1.25 35.36
N VAL A 28 4.45 -2.11 34.50
CA VAL A 28 4.29 -3.58 34.58
C VAL A 28 5.55 -4.30 35.02
N ASP A 29 6.73 -3.69 34.85
CA ASP A 29 8.00 -4.28 35.27
C ASP A 29 9.04 -3.20 35.62
N SER A 30 10.01 -3.57 36.45
CA SER A 30 11.10 -2.70 36.89
C SER A 30 12.32 -3.52 37.30
N THR A 31 13.51 -3.09 36.88
CA THR A 31 14.78 -3.69 37.28
C THR A 31 15.86 -2.64 37.49
N ASP A 32 16.76 -2.88 38.44
CA ASP A 32 17.97 -2.08 38.71
C ASP A 32 19.24 -2.76 38.18
N LYS A 33 19.10 -3.84 37.40
CA LYS A 33 20.22 -4.64 36.86
C LYS A 33 21.23 -3.80 36.07
N TYR A 34 20.77 -2.71 35.47
CA TYR A 34 21.57 -1.83 34.62
C TYR A 34 22.06 -0.58 35.34
N LYS A 35 21.89 -0.49 36.67
CA LYS A 35 22.29 0.68 37.45
C LYS A 35 23.73 1.12 37.15
N ASP A 36 23.90 2.44 37.02
CA ASP A 36 25.15 3.14 36.71
C ASP A 36 25.77 2.77 35.35
N GLN A 37 25.04 2.07 34.48
CA GLN A 37 25.49 1.79 33.11
C GLN A 37 25.10 2.93 32.16
N THR A 38 26.00 3.25 31.24
CA THR A 38 25.72 4.19 30.16
C THR A 38 25.25 3.42 28.93
N PRO A 39 24.09 3.78 28.32
CA PRO A 39 23.68 3.20 27.05
C PRO A 39 24.77 3.39 26.00
N GLN A 40 25.01 2.35 25.19
CA GLN A 40 25.97 2.47 24.09
C GLN A 40 25.48 3.52 23.09
N SER A 41 26.38 4.38 22.61
CA SER A 41 26.09 5.39 21.60
C SER A 41 25.97 4.79 20.19
N THR A 42 25.14 3.75 20.04
CA THR A 42 24.88 3.11 18.76
C THR A 42 23.64 3.75 18.14
N PRO A 43 23.70 4.25 16.89
CA PRO A 43 22.52 4.79 16.23
C PRO A 43 21.49 3.68 16.01
N ILE A 44 20.21 4.03 16.19
CA ILE A 44 19.10 3.14 15.85
C ILE A 44 19.05 3.03 14.33
N ARG A 45 19.17 1.81 13.80
CA ARG A 45 19.27 1.54 12.35
C ARG A 45 17.96 1.06 11.71
N SER A 46 17.06 0.54 12.52
CA SER A 46 15.79 -0.04 12.07
C SER A 46 14.79 -0.03 13.21
N ILE A 47 13.51 0.06 12.86
CA ILE A 47 12.37 -0.04 13.78
C ILE A 47 11.48 -1.15 13.25
N GLY A 48 10.92 -1.98 14.12
CA GLY A 48 9.98 -3.03 13.74
C GLY A 48 10.57 -4.26 13.04
N THR A 49 11.89 -4.49 13.10
CA THR A 49 12.51 -5.67 12.48
C THR A 49 11.88 -6.97 12.98
N ASN A 50 11.29 -7.76 12.06
CA ASN A 50 10.55 -9.00 12.36
C ASN A 50 9.33 -8.80 13.30
N PHE A 51 8.83 -7.57 13.43
CA PHE A 51 7.60 -7.32 14.15
C PHE A 51 6.40 -7.69 13.28
N PHE A 52 5.49 -8.49 13.84
CA PHE A 52 4.23 -8.85 13.19
C PHE A 52 3.11 -8.07 13.85
N GLY A 53 2.71 -6.97 13.23
CA GLY A 53 1.65 -6.09 13.72
C GLY A 53 1.80 -4.68 13.16
N ASP A 54 0.93 -3.80 13.63
CA ASP A 54 0.91 -2.39 13.24
C ASP A 54 1.65 -1.55 14.31
N MET A 55 2.34 -0.49 13.88
CA MET A 55 3.03 0.46 14.76
C MET A 55 2.59 1.87 14.41
N ASP A 56 2.43 2.70 15.43
CA ASP A 56 2.07 4.11 15.28
C ASP A 56 2.78 4.93 16.37
N GLU A 57 2.89 6.24 16.17
CA GLU A 57 3.30 7.22 17.18
C GLU A 57 4.65 6.90 17.87
N ILE A 58 5.66 6.48 17.10
CA ILE A 58 6.96 6.06 17.65
C ILE A 58 7.75 7.27 18.12
N ARG A 59 8.14 7.27 19.41
CA ARG A 59 8.81 8.40 20.06
C ARG A 59 10.09 7.97 20.75
N MET A 60 11.10 8.83 20.71
CA MET A 60 12.37 8.64 21.42
C MET A 60 12.72 9.91 22.20
N TRP A 61 12.96 9.75 23.49
CA TRP A 61 13.28 10.87 24.39
C TRP A 61 14.70 10.73 24.93
N LYS A 62 15.34 11.87 25.19
CA LYS A 62 16.67 11.95 25.81
C LYS A 62 16.61 11.68 27.33
N VAL A 63 15.42 11.76 27.92
CA VAL A 63 15.18 11.62 29.36
C VAL A 63 14.22 10.47 29.63
N ALA A 64 14.37 9.83 30.79
CA ALA A 64 13.38 8.89 31.28
C ALA A 64 12.08 9.63 31.59
N ARG A 65 11.02 9.34 30.84
CA ARG A 65 9.67 9.88 31.10
C ARG A 65 9.10 9.24 32.36
N THR A 66 8.41 10.02 33.17
CA THR A 66 7.68 9.54 34.34
C THR A 66 6.38 8.84 33.94
N GLU A 67 5.83 8.01 34.84
CA GLU A 67 4.52 7.37 34.63
C GLU A 67 3.41 8.38 34.30
N ALA A 68 3.37 9.50 35.03
CA ALA A 68 2.37 10.56 34.81
C ALA A 68 2.51 11.22 33.43
N GLU A 69 3.74 11.46 32.98
CA GLU A 69 4.03 12.01 31.66
C GLU A 69 3.65 11.03 30.54
N ILE A 70 3.99 9.76 30.71
CA ILE A 70 3.61 8.70 29.75
C ILE A 70 2.10 8.62 29.64
N PHE A 71 1.39 8.56 30.78
CA PHE A 71 -0.06 8.51 30.80
C PHE A 71 -0.71 9.74 30.16
N ALA A 72 -0.11 10.92 30.35
CA ALA A 72 -0.62 12.16 29.77
C ALA A 72 -0.49 12.21 28.24
N ASP A 73 0.55 11.60 27.67
CA ASP A 73 0.91 11.76 26.25
C ASP A 73 0.58 10.52 25.39
N MET A 74 0.32 9.35 25.99
CA MET A 74 0.18 8.08 25.26
C MET A 74 -0.93 8.06 24.20
N ASN A 75 -1.97 8.88 24.35
CA ASN A 75 -3.13 8.95 23.44
C ASN A 75 -3.20 10.27 22.65
N LYS A 76 -2.08 10.98 22.50
CA LYS A 76 -2.03 12.29 21.85
C LYS A 76 -1.01 12.30 20.74
N GLU A 77 -1.36 12.80 19.57
CA GLU A 77 -0.36 13.21 18.58
C GLU A 77 0.48 14.36 19.13
N LEU A 78 1.80 14.27 18.97
CA LEU A 78 2.75 15.29 19.39
C LEU A 78 3.06 16.28 18.26
N SER A 79 3.61 17.44 18.62
CA SER A 79 4.02 18.46 17.65
C SER A 79 5.41 18.21 17.07
N GLY A 80 6.25 17.41 17.74
CA GLY A 80 7.64 17.16 17.39
C GLY A 80 8.64 18.17 17.98
N ASN A 81 8.17 19.19 18.69
CA ASN A 81 9.01 20.23 19.30
C ASN A 81 9.09 20.12 20.83
N GLU A 82 8.62 19.01 21.39
CA GLU A 82 8.63 18.77 22.83
C GLU A 82 10.06 18.74 23.38
N GLU A 83 10.25 19.30 24.57
CA GLU A 83 11.57 19.36 25.19
C GLU A 83 12.12 17.96 25.44
N ASN A 84 13.37 17.71 25.07
CA ASN A 84 14.04 16.42 25.18
C ASN A 84 13.53 15.31 24.24
N LEU A 85 12.59 15.60 23.33
CA LEU A 85 12.24 14.70 22.25
C LEU A 85 13.37 14.66 21.21
N VAL A 86 13.81 13.46 20.84
CA VAL A 86 14.97 13.23 19.97
C VAL A 86 14.52 12.83 18.57
N ALA A 87 13.50 11.99 18.48
CA ALA A 87 12.89 11.56 17.24
C ALA A 87 11.40 11.27 17.49
N TYR A 88 10.57 11.59 16.50
CA TYR A 88 9.15 11.31 16.53
C TYR A 88 8.65 10.98 15.14
N TYR A 89 8.15 9.75 15.01
CA TYR A 89 7.62 9.20 13.79
C TYR A 89 6.13 8.93 14.00
N PRO A 90 5.23 9.82 13.53
CA PRO A 90 3.79 9.56 13.52
C PRO A 90 3.38 8.47 12.52
N VAL A 91 4.36 7.82 11.86
CA VAL A 91 4.18 6.75 10.87
C VAL A 91 3.30 7.16 9.65
N GLU A 92 3.06 8.45 9.49
CA GLU A 92 2.41 9.02 8.32
C GLU A 92 3.40 9.13 7.14
N VAL A 93 2.96 8.66 5.96
CA VAL A 93 3.78 8.64 4.75
C VAL A 93 3.52 9.90 3.94
N ASN A 94 4.60 10.58 3.54
CA ASN A 94 4.54 11.72 2.64
C ASN A 94 4.84 11.30 1.18
N ASN A 95 4.76 12.25 0.24
CA ASN A 95 5.00 12.02 -1.19
C ASN A 95 6.39 11.46 -1.55
N LYS A 96 7.33 11.35 -0.60
CA LYS A 96 8.66 10.76 -0.78
C LYS A 96 8.74 9.31 -0.28
N TYR A 97 7.64 8.74 0.20
CA TYR A 97 7.60 7.36 0.72
C TYR A 97 8.63 7.08 1.82
N GLN A 98 8.92 8.12 2.62
CA GLN A 98 9.88 8.06 3.72
C GLN A 98 9.15 8.08 5.07
N LEU A 99 9.75 7.46 6.07
CA LEU A 99 9.31 7.58 7.46
C LEU A 99 9.79 8.94 7.97
N THR A 100 8.86 9.87 8.15
CA THR A 100 9.22 11.25 8.49
C THR A 100 9.43 11.40 9.99
N ASP A 101 10.60 11.90 10.36
CA ASP A 101 10.88 12.41 11.70
C ASP A 101 10.32 13.84 11.78
N SER A 102 9.28 14.04 12.59
CA SER A 102 8.60 15.32 12.77
C SER A 102 9.36 16.28 13.70
N THR A 103 10.49 15.86 14.27
CA THR A 103 11.36 16.76 15.05
C THR A 103 12.26 17.62 14.14
N PRO A 104 12.85 18.72 14.67
CA PRO A 104 13.87 19.49 13.96
C PRO A 104 15.14 18.71 13.59
N LYS A 105 15.32 17.47 14.08
CA LYS A 105 16.50 16.64 13.80
C LYS A 105 16.44 15.95 12.44
N GLN A 106 15.24 15.78 11.87
CA GLN A 106 15.03 15.19 10.55
C GLN A 106 15.75 13.84 10.35
N ASN A 107 15.74 12.97 11.36
CA ASN A 107 16.27 11.60 11.26
C ASN A 107 15.32 10.69 10.45
N HIS A 108 15.02 11.08 9.22
CA HIS A 108 14.07 10.39 8.36
C HIS A 108 14.54 8.96 8.07
N GLY A 109 13.59 8.02 8.12
CA GLY A 109 13.83 6.61 7.81
C GLY A 109 13.40 6.26 6.39
N ILE A 110 13.94 5.17 5.88
CA ILE A 110 13.45 4.52 4.66
C ILE A 110 12.45 3.46 5.09
N ILE A 111 11.29 3.45 4.43
CA ILE A 111 10.27 2.45 4.64
C ILE A 111 10.58 1.23 3.77
N ARG A 112 10.52 0.03 4.36
CA ARG A 112 10.69 -1.25 3.66
C ARG A 112 9.65 -2.23 4.16
N ASP A 113 9.10 -3.02 3.25
CA ASP A 113 8.18 -4.12 3.57
C ASP A 113 6.94 -3.70 4.38
N VAL A 114 6.42 -2.48 4.14
CA VAL A 114 5.15 -2.02 4.74
C VAL A 114 4.14 -1.64 3.66
N ASP A 115 2.87 -1.59 4.07
CA ASP A 115 1.78 -1.15 3.22
C ASP A 115 1.46 0.31 3.41
N VAL A 116 1.61 1.07 2.33
CA VAL A 116 1.11 2.44 2.26
C VAL A 116 -0.33 2.37 1.79
N VAL A 117 -1.26 2.60 2.71
CA VAL A 117 -2.70 2.57 2.45
C VAL A 117 -3.30 3.95 2.60
N GLN A 118 -4.33 4.24 1.79
CA GLN A 118 -5.11 5.46 1.98
C GLN A 118 -5.94 5.35 3.27
N LYS A 119 -5.89 6.39 4.10
CA LYS A 119 -6.78 6.51 5.26
C LYS A 119 -8.16 6.96 4.77
N PHE A 120 -9.17 6.12 5.04
CA PHE A 120 -10.56 6.47 4.77
C PHE A 120 -11.24 6.83 6.09
N SER A 121 -11.94 7.96 6.12
CA SER A 121 -12.71 8.41 7.28
C SER A 121 -14.09 8.86 6.85
N SER A 122 -15.06 8.77 7.77
CA SER A 122 -16.43 9.22 7.56
C SER A 122 -16.75 10.38 8.48
N ASN A 123 -17.15 11.52 7.92
CA ASN A 123 -17.58 12.68 8.71
C ASN A 123 -18.87 12.42 9.51
N ASN A 124 -19.61 11.38 9.15
CA ASN A 124 -20.89 11.03 9.77
C ASN A 124 -20.72 10.03 10.91
N CYS A 125 -19.50 9.56 11.18
CA CYS A 125 -19.25 8.70 12.31
C CYS A 125 -17.88 8.93 12.94
N SER A 126 -17.89 9.42 14.19
CA SER A 126 -16.70 9.66 14.98
C SER A 126 -16.01 8.39 15.47
N THR A 127 -16.76 7.30 15.66
CA THR A 127 -16.26 6.03 16.20
C THR A 127 -16.85 4.87 15.42
N VAL A 128 -16.07 4.32 14.50
CA VAL A 128 -16.45 3.21 13.64
C VAL A 128 -16.80 1.97 14.47
N ASP A 129 -17.99 1.41 14.28
CA ASP A 129 -18.48 0.24 15.03
C ASP A 129 -18.98 -0.92 14.15
N GLY A 130 -18.95 -0.75 12.83
CA GLY A 130 -19.39 -1.77 11.88
C GLY A 130 -20.90 -1.89 11.71
N SER A 131 -21.69 -1.05 12.38
CA SER A 131 -23.15 -1.01 12.21
C SER A 131 -23.55 -0.47 10.84
N SER A 132 -24.82 -0.67 10.46
CA SER A 132 -25.34 -0.10 9.21
C SER A 132 -25.31 1.43 9.18
N THR A 133 -25.39 2.07 10.35
CA THR A 133 -25.33 3.52 10.58
C THR A 133 -23.90 4.06 10.64
N CYS A 134 -22.95 3.22 11.09
CA CYS A 134 -21.54 3.58 11.18
C CYS A 134 -20.64 2.43 10.68
N PRO A 135 -20.66 2.16 9.36
CA PRO A 135 -19.93 1.05 8.79
C PRO A 135 -18.42 1.30 8.80
N TYR A 136 -17.64 0.23 8.76
CA TYR A 136 -16.21 0.31 8.49
C TYR A 136 -15.96 0.97 7.13
N PRO A 137 -14.99 1.92 7.06
CA PRO A 137 -14.69 2.62 5.82
C PRO A 137 -13.93 1.74 4.81
N THR A 138 -13.33 0.63 5.26
CA THR A 138 -12.58 -0.32 4.42
C THR A 138 -12.87 -1.76 4.82
N ILE A 139 -12.66 -2.72 3.91
CA ILE A 139 -12.75 -4.16 4.21
C ILE A 139 -11.66 -4.54 5.20
N ASN A 140 -10.44 -4.02 5.06
CA ASN A 140 -9.35 -4.29 6.00
C ASN A 140 -9.66 -3.85 7.43
N SER A 141 -10.31 -2.70 7.63
CA SER A 141 -10.72 -2.26 8.97
C SER A 141 -11.81 -3.14 9.57
N ALA A 142 -12.77 -3.60 8.75
CA ALA A 142 -13.74 -4.61 9.19
C ALA A 142 -13.07 -5.95 9.56
N MET A 143 -12.06 -6.37 8.78
CA MET A 143 -11.31 -7.61 9.06
C MET A 143 -10.50 -7.54 10.35
N ASN A 144 -10.05 -6.36 10.79
CA ASN A 144 -9.32 -6.23 12.06
C ASN A 144 -10.17 -6.57 13.28
N ASP A 145 -11.48 -6.30 13.20
CA ASP A 145 -12.44 -6.56 14.29
C ASP A 145 -13.20 -7.88 14.11
N ALA A 146 -13.16 -8.47 12.91
CA ALA A 146 -13.84 -9.71 12.59
C ALA A 146 -13.25 -10.92 13.36
N LYS A 147 -14.13 -11.75 13.88
CA LYS A 147 -13.82 -12.99 14.59
C LYS A 147 -14.04 -14.21 13.71
N PRO A 148 -13.51 -15.38 14.09
CA PRO A 148 -13.69 -16.55 13.27
C PRO A 148 -15.16 -16.92 13.03
N GLY A 149 -15.54 -17.07 11.77
CA GLY A 149 -16.92 -17.36 11.34
C GLY A 149 -17.81 -16.14 11.09
N ASP A 150 -17.30 -14.92 11.31
CA ASP A 150 -18.05 -13.69 11.01
C ASP A 150 -18.25 -13.49 9.50
N ARG A 151 -19.26 -12.69 9.17
CA ARG A 151 -19.56 -12.25 7.80
C ARG A 151 -19.37 -10.74 7.70
N ILE A 152 -18.48 -10.31 6.83
CA ILE A 152 -18.30 -8.90 6.47
C ILE A 152 -19.20 -8.61 5.26
N LEU A 153 -20.22 -7.77 5.48
CA LEU A 153 -21.14 -7.35 4.42
C LEU A 153 -20.69 -6.02 3.82
N ILE A 154 -20.44 -6.01 2.52
CA ILE A 154 -19.95 -4.84 1.79
C ILE A 154 -21.05 -4.21 0.92
N LYS A 155 -21.18 -2.89 1.00
CA LYS A 155 -22.19 -2.12 0.25
C LYS A 155 -21.76 -1.96 -1.20
N GLU A 156 -22.68 -1.50 -2.05
CA GLU A 156 -22.42 -1.23 -3.45
C GLU A 156 -21.26 -0.24 -3.58
N GLY A 157 -20.37 -0.47 -4.53
CA GLY A 157 -19.22 0.40 -4.73
C GLY A 157 -17.97 -0.28 -5.26
N ARG A 158 -16.92 0.53 -5.33
CA ARG A 158 -15.60 0.16 -5.85
C ARG A 158 -14.58 0.27 -4.73
N TYR A 159 -13.89 -0.84 -4.47
CA TYR A 159 -12.94 -0.98 -3.36
C TYR A 159 -11.55 -1.24 -3.91
N SER A 160 -10.62 -0.30 -3.74
CA SER A 160 -9.25 -0.38 -4.28
C SER A 160 -8.20 -0.77 -3.25
N GLU A 161 -8.59 -1.51 -2.22
CA GLU A 161 -7.69 -1.93 -1.16
C GLU A 161 -7.02 -3.28 -1.44
N SER A 162 -5.80 -3.45 -0.91
CA SER A 162 -5.12 -4.75 -0.91
C SER A 162 -5.61 -5.56 0.30
N ILE A 163 -6.33 -6.66 0.06
CA ILE A 163 -6.85 -7.54 1.12
C ILE A 163 -5.82 -8.65 1.34
N ARG A 164 -5.00 -8.54 2.38
CA ARG A 164 -3.82 -9.41 2.56
C ARG A 164 -3.96 -10.52 3.61
N ARG A 165 -5.01 -10.46 4.43
CA ARG A 165 -5.25 -11.46 5.49
C ARG A 165 -6.15 -12.57 4.96
N LEU A 166 -5.58 -13.53 4.23
CA LEU A 166 -6.29 -14.70 3.72
C LEU A 166 -6.21 -15.94 4.65
N ASP A 167 -5.48 -15.82 5.75
CA ASP A 167 -5.11 -16.97 6.58
C ASP A 167 -5.85 -16.99 7.95
N TYR A 168 -6.64 -18.07 8.13
CA TYR A 168 -7.10 -18.75 9.36
C TYR A 168 -8.41 -18.38 10.09
N ASN A 169 -9.23 -17.42 9.66
CA ASN A 169 -10.43 -17.07 10.45
C ASN A 169 -11.80 -17.51 9.89
N ASN A 170 -11.95 -18.27 8.81
CA ASN A 170 -13.28 -18.62 8.27
C ASN A 170 -14.23 -17.40 8.10
N VAL A 171 -13.66 -16.19 7.96
CA VAL A 171 -14.44 -14.96 7.75
C VAL A 171 -14.87 -14.95 6.30
N LYS A 172 -16.16 -14.64 6.06
CA LYS A 172 -16.69 -14.50 4.71
C LYS A 172 -16.89 -13.04 4.39
N ILE A 173 -16.41 -12.61 3.22
CA ILE A 173 -16.67 -11.28 2.68
C ILE A 173 -17.71 -11.44 1.58
N GLU A 174 -18.85 -10.77 1.73
CA GLU A 174 -20.01 -10.94 0.85
C GLU A 174 -20.67 -9.57 0.58
N ALA A 175 -21.12 -9.35 -0.65
CA ALA A 175 -21.94 -8.17 -0.96
C ALA A 175 -23.33 -8.29 -0.33
N TYR A 176 -23.98 -7.15 -0.06
CA TYR A 176 -25.42 -7.17 0.18
C TYR A 176 -26.17 -7.72 -1.05
N PRO A 177 -27.33 -8.37 -0.86
CA PRO A 177 -28.18 -8.78 -1.98
C PRO A 177 -28.43 -7.61 -2.94
N ASP A 178 -28.35 -7.89 -4.24
CA ASP A 178 -28.57 -6.92 -5.33
C ASP A 178 -27.58 -5.74 -5.39
N HIS A 179 -26.52 -5.73 -4.59
CA HIS A 179 -25.48 -4.72 -4.66
C HIS A 179 -24.38 -5.13 -5.65
N ASP A 180 -24.07 -4.24 -6.60
CA ASP A 180 -22.91 -4.39 -7.48
C ASP A 180 -21.65 -3.92 -6.74
N VAL A 181 -20.74 -4.85 -6.50
CA VAL A 181 -19.51 -4.61 -5.74
C VAL A 181 -18.31 -5.04 -6.55
N MET A 182 -17.35 -4.11 -6.67
CA MET A 182 -16.14 -4.33 -7.44
C MET A 182 -14.91 -4.15 -6.56
N LEU A 183 -14.15 -5.22 -6.36
CA LEU A 183 -12.79 -5.15 -5.83
C LEU A 183 -11.87 -4.79 -6.99
N ASP A 184 -11.29 -3.59 -6.94
CA ASP A 184 -10.67 -2.94 -8.08
C ASP A 184 -9.24 -2.47 -7.79
N GLY A 185 -8.27 -3.26 -8.21
CA GLY A 185 -6.85 -2.89 -8.14
C GLY A 185 -6.41 -1.87 -9.20
N THR A 186 -7.32 -1.32 -10.01
CA THR A 186 -6.98 -0.30 -11.01
C THR A 186 -7.06 1.11 -10.44
N VAL A 187 -6.41 2.04 -11.14
CA VAL A 187 -6.40 3.45 -10.77
C VAL A 187 -7.24 4.23 -11.78
N SER A 188 -8.34 4.84 -11.32
CA SER A 188 -9.17 5.67 -12.18
C SER A 188 -8.44 6.97 -12.53
N ILE A 189 -8.28 7.23 -13.82
CA ILE A 189 -7.62 8.41 -14.35
C ILE A 189 -8.60 9.24 -15.18
N ASN A 190 -8.61 10.55 -14.97
CA ASN A 190 -9.30 11.48 -15.85
C ASN A 190 -8.28 12.02 -16.86
N ALA A 191 -8.23 11.40 -18.03
CA ALA A 191 -7.30 11.77 -19.08
C ALA A 191 -7.99 12.61 -20.15
N LYS A 192 -7.28 13.62 -20.66
CA LYS A 192 -7.74 14.39 -21.82
C LYS A 192 -7.40 13.59 -23.08
N TRP A 193 -8.42 13.11 -23.76
CA TRP A 193 -8.29 12.38 -25.02
C TRP A 193 -8.38 13.35 -26.21
N GLU A 194 -7.45 13.23 -27.14
CA GLU A 194 -7.39 14.02 -28.36
C GLU A 194 -7.41 13.08 -29.58
N PRO A 195 -8.19 13.40 -30.64
CA PRO A 195 -8.13 12.65 -31.88
C PRO A 195 -6.71 12.66 -32.46
N TYR A 196 -6.28 11.54 -33.00
CA TYR A 196 -4.96 11.37 -33.60
C TYR A 196 -5.06 10.47 -34.83
N ASP A 197 -4.48 10.89 -35.95
CA ASP A 197 -4.34 10.05 -37.14
C ASP A 197 -3.02 9.30 -37.08
N HIS A 198 -3.09 7.98 -37.12
CA HIS A 198 -1.93 7.11 -37.24
C HIS A 198 -2.06 6.25 -38.50
N ASN A 199 -1.24 6.52 -39.52
CA ASN A 199 -1.25 5.78 -40.79
C ASN A 199 -2.64 5.69 -41.45
N GLY A 200 -3.46 6.75 -41.36
CA GLY A 200 -4.82 6.77 -41.90
C GLY A 200 -5.90 6.16 -40.99
N HIS A 201 -5.52 5.69 -39.79
CA HIS A 201 -6.44 5.24 -38.76
C HIS A 201 -6.67 6.33 -37.72
N GLN A 202 -7.94 6.66 -37.50
CA GLN A 202 -8.36 7.62 -36.48
C GLN A 202 -8.41 6.94 -35.12
N ILE A 203 -7.49 7.31 -34.23
CA ILE A 203 -7.41 6.83 -32.86
C ILE A 203 -7.53 7.99 -31.86
N TYR A 204 -7.58 7.66 -30.58
CA TYR A 204 -7.51 8.65 -29.50
C TYR A 204 -6.19 8.53 -28.77
N LYS A 205 -5.58 9.68 -28.46
CA LYS A 205 -4.35 9.76 -27.68
C LYS A 205 -4.59 10.52 -26.38
N ALA A 206 -3.97 10.03 -25.32
CA ALA A 206 -3.91 10.73 -24.03
C ALA A 206 -2.47 10.73 -23.50
N VAL A 207 -2.10 11.77 -22.77
CA VAL A 207 -0.82 11.86 -22.05
C VAL A 207 -1.09 11.64 -20.57
N LEU A 208 -0.39 10.68 -19.97
CA LEU A 208 -0.49 10.38 -18.55
C LEU A 208 0.75 10.89 -17.81
N ASP A 209 0.54 11.70 -16.79
CA ASP A 209 1.59 12.07 -15.84
C ASP A 209 1.60 11.05 -14.70
N LEU A 210 2.43 10.03 -14.85
CA LEU A 210 2.59 8.96 -13.87
C LEU A 210 3.09 9.48 -12.51
N GLY A 211 3.85 10.58 -12.48
CA GLY A 211 4.28 11.21 -11.23
C GLY A 211 3.12 11.87 -10.49
N SER A 212 2.22 12.54 -11.21
CA SER A 212 0.99 13.11 -10.63
C SER A 212 0.01 12.02 -10.19
N ILE A 213 -0.12 10.93 -10.94
CA ILE A 213 -0.92 9.76 -10.55
C ILE A 213 -0.33 9.15 -9.27
N SER A 214 0.99 8.92 -9.25
CA SER A 214 1.68 8.35 -8.08
C SER A 214 1.44 9.18 -6.82
N LYS A 215 1.53 10.52 -6.93
CA LYS A 215 1.26 11.43 -5.81
C LYS A 215 -0.20 11.38 -5.36
N LYS A 216 -1.15 11.37 -6.31
CA LYS A 216 -2.59 11.36 -5.99
C LYS A 216 -2.99 10.10 -5.21
N TYR A 217 -2.43 8.96 -5.59
CA TYR A 217 -2.80 7.67 -5.01
C TYR A 217 -1.83 7.18 -3.93
N MET A 218 -0.75 7.93 -3.67
CA MET A 218 0.30 7.56 -2.71
C MET A 218 0.77 6.11 -2.93
N MET A 219 0.92 5.73 -4.19
CA MET A 219 1.65 4.52 -4.62
C MET A 219 2.54 4.87 -5.79
N GLN A 220 3.70 4.22 -5.92
CA GLN A 220 4.53 4.39 -7.10
C GLN A 220 3.84 3.74 -8.31
N VAL A 221 3.59 4.54 -9.35
CA VAL A 221 3.13 4.10 -10.66
C VAL A 221 4.18 4.54 -11.67
N ASP A 222 4.90 3.58 -12.26
CA ASP A 222 5.94 3.83 -13.26
C ASP A 222 5.65 3.17 -14.62
N SER A 223 4.66 2.28 -14.66
CA SER A 223 4.31 1.47 -15.83
C SER A 223 2.79 1.26 -15.91
N VAL A 224 2.26 1.03 -17.11
CA VAL A 224 0.83 0.75 -17.34
C VAL A 224 0.70 -0.68 -17.87
N TYR A 225 0.18 -1.59 -17.05
CA TYR A 225 0.03 -3.00 -17.43
C TYR A 225 -1.28 -3.32 -18.15
N SER A 226 -2.31 -2.52 -17.92
CA SER A 226 -3.65 -2.73 -18.48
C SER A 226 -4.43 -1.44 -18.48
N VAL A 227 -5.27 -1.25 -19.50
CA VAL A 227 -6.20 -0.13 -19.59
C VAL A 227 -7.63 -0.66 -19.58
N PHE A 228 -8.50 0.02 -18.85
CA PHE A 228 -9.94 -0.23 -18.87
C PHE A 228 -10.67 1.05 -19.27
N VAL A 229 -11.52 0.97 -20.28
CA VAL A 229 -12.40 2.07 -20.69
C VAL A 229 -13.84 1.69 -20.37
N LYS A 230 -14.47 2.40 -19.43
CA LYS A 230 -15.83 2.10 -18.94
C LYS A 230 -15.99 0.63 -18.52
N ASN A 231 -15.06 0.12 -17.73
CA ASN A 231 -14.98 -1.28 -17.25
C ASN A 231 -14.74 -2.33 -18.34
N ARG A 232 -14.49 -1.94 -19.61
CA ARG A 232 -14.04 -2.86 -20.65
C ARG A 232 -12.52 -2.88 -20.69
N TYR A 233 -11.92 -4.06 -20.57
CA TYR A 233 -10.50 -4.28 -20.78
C TYR A 233 -10.10 -3.93 -22.22
N MET A 234 -9.00 -3.20 -22.37
CA MET A 234 -8.37 -2.90 -23.65
C MET A 234 -7.13 -3.78 -23.81
N ILE A 235 -6.97 -4.34 -25.01
CA ILE A 235 -5.85 -5.22 -25.35
C ILE A 235 -4.61 -4.35 -25.55
N MET A 236 -3.50 -4.68 -24.91
CA MET A 236 -2.27 -3.94 -25.20
C MET A 236 -1.80 -4.28 -26.61
N SER A 237 -1.46 -3.28 -27.42
CA SER A 237 -0.75 -3.52 -28.69
C SER A 237 0.51 -4.35 -28.44
N MET A 238 0.87 -5.23 -29.38
CA MET A 238 2.06 -6.06 -29.19
C MET A 238 3.34 -5.27 -29.45
N PRO A 239 4.45 -5.55 -28.73
CA PRO A 239 5.78 -4.98 -29.04
C PRO A 239 6.27 -5.34 -30.44
N THR A 240 5.67 -6.37 -31.06
CA THR A 240 5.94 -6.74 -32.44
C THR A 240 4.62 -7.06 -33.13
N ASN A 241 4.34 -6.39 -34.25
CA ASN A 241 3.21 -6.68 -35.11
C ASN A 241 3.44 -8.02 -35.80
N PHE A 242 3.05 -9.10 -35.14
CA PHE A 242 2.85 -10.36 -35.81
C PHE A 242 1.40 -10.42 -36.25
N LYS A 243 1.18 -10.87 -37.48
CA LYS A 243 -0.16 -11.18 -37.97
C LYS A 243 -0.87 -12.11 -36.96
N ASN A 244 -1.94 -11.60 -36.35
CA ASN A 244 -2.78 -12.28 -35.36
C ASN A 244 -3.15 -13.72 -35.85
N PRO A 245 -3.34 -14.76 -35.00
CA PRO A 245 -3.60 -16.15 -35.44
C PRO A 245 -4.88 -16.36 -36.27
N THR A 246 -5.67 -15.31 -36.49
CA THR A 246 -6.78 -15.27 -37.43
C THR A 246 -6.38 -14.93 -38.87
N ASP A 247 -5.11 -14.56 -39.10
CA ASP A 247 -4.53 -14.42 -40.44
C ASP A 247 -4.22 -15.84 -40.99
N PRO A 248 -4.70 -16.22 -42.19
CA PRO A 248 -4.52 -17.54 -42.80
C PRO A 248 -3.07 -17.91 -43.19
N THR A 249 -2.07 -17.33 -42.53
CA THR A 249 -0.64 -17.66 -42.69
C THR A 249 -0.35 -19.12 -42.34
N THR A 250 0.52 -19.77 -43.11
CA THR A 250 0.89 -21.20 -42.97
C THR A 250 2.33 -21.40 -42.47
N GLY A 251 3.03 -20.31 -42.17
CA GLY A 251 4.43 -20.32 -41.75
C GLY A 251 4.68 -21.19 -40.52
N ASN A 252 5.85 -21.82 -40.47
CA ASN A 252 6.28 -22.67 -39.35
C ASN A 252 7.77 -22.45 -39.04
N PRO A 253 8.34 -22.99 -37.94
CA PRO A 253 9.73 -22.74 -37.57
C PRO A 253 10.79 -23.12 -38.62
N ARG A 254 10.45 -24.00 -39.57
CA ARG A 254 11.36 -24.43 -40.65
C ARG A 254 11.12 -23.71 -41.97
N ASP A 255 9.98 -23.04 -42.12
CA ASP A 255 9.59 -22.25 -43.28
C ASP A 255 8.85 -21.00 -42.79
N PRO A 256 9.60 -20.02 -42.26
CA PRO A 256 9.01 -18.83 -41.67
C PRO A 256 8.47 -17.89 -42.76
N GLU A 257 7.23 -17.45 -42.61
CA GLU A 257 6.65 -16.41 -43.48
C GLU A 257 6.99 -15.01 -42.97
N PRO A 258 7.17 -14.02 -43.87
CA PRO A 258 7.48 -12.65 -43.48
C PRO A 258 6.48 -12.03 -42.51
N GLY A 259 6.96 -11.41 -41.44
CA GLY A 259 6.14 -10.77 -40.40
C GLY A 259 5.43 -11.75 -39.46
N THR A 260 5.76 -13.05 -39.51
CA THR A 260 5.24 -14.04 -38.56
C THR A 260 6.15 -14.21 -37.35
N LEU A 261 5.60 -14.77 -36.28
CA LEU A 261 6.33 -15.10 -35.05
C LEU A 261 7.58 -15.98 -35.32
N PHE A 262 7.54 -16.81 -36.37
CA PHE A 262 8.64 -17.70 -36.74
C PHE A 262 9.79 -16.99 -37.46
N GLU A 263 9.52 -16.03 -38.35
CA GLU A 263 10.59 -15.24 -39.02
C GLU A 263 11.30 -14.35 -38.00
N LEU A 264 10.53 -13.72 -37.13
CA LEU A 264 11.02 -12.82 -36.09
C LEU A 264 11.78 -13.56 -34.97
N GLY A 265 11.72 -14.90 -34.95
CA GLY A 265 12.42 -15.72 -33.97
C GLY A 265 11.99 -15.44 -32.53
N LEU A 266 10.76 -14.94 -32.33
CA LEU A 266 10.30 -14.53 -31.00
C LEU A 266 10.17 -15.76 -30.10
N ARG A 267 10.70 -15.64 -28.89
CA ARG A 267 10.65 -16.72 -27.89
C ARG A 267 9.36 -16.62 -27.12
N SER A 268 8.81 -17.77 -26.73
CA SER A 268 7.65 -17.81 -25.86
C SER A 268 7.96 -17.07 -24.55
N PRO A 269 7.20 -16.02 -24.18
CA PRO A 269 7.38 -15.31 -22.92
C PRO A 269 7.06 -16.20 -21.71
N ALA A 270 6.39 -17.34 -21.89
CA ALA A 270 6.14 -18.31 -20.82
C ALA A 270 7.39 -19.11 -20.40
N LYS A 271 8.44 -19.15 -21.24
CA LYS A 271 9.69 -19.88 -20.97
C LYS A 271 10.87 -18.96 -20.61
N TYR A 272 10.77 -17.69 -20.93
CA TYR A 272 11.80 -16.68 -20.71
C TYR A 272 11.11 -15.42 -20.22
N ASP A 273 11.32 -15.05 -18.96
CA ASP A 273 10.85 -13.77 -18.45
C ASP A 273 11.61 -12.64 -19.15
N LEU A 274 10.91 -11.93 -20.02
CA LEU A 274 11.44 -10.78 -20.78
C LEU A 274 11.16 -9.45 -20.05
N GLY A 275 10.59 -9.49 -18.84
CA GLY A 275 10.10 -8.32 -18.13
C GLY A 275 8.90 -7.67 -18.81
N TYR A 276 8.51 -6.49 -18.31
CA TYR A 276 7.48 -5.67 -18.95
C TYR A 276 7.96 -5.16 -20.31
N GLN A 277 7.19 -5.43 -21.36
CA GLN A 277 7.43 -4.97 -22.74
C GLN A 277 6.21 -4.14 -23.17
N PRO A 278 6.33 -2.79 -23.24
CA PRO A 278 5.23 -1.96 -23.66
C PRO A 278 4.87 -2.22 -25.13
N GLY A 279 3.59 -2.09 -25.46
CA GLY A 279 3.13 -2.09 -26.85
C GLY A 279 3.73 -0.93 -27.66
N GLU A 280 3.85 -1.14 -28.97
CA GLU A 280 4.30 -0.10 -29.89
C GLU A 280 3.13 0.43 -30.72
N LEU A 281 3.01 1.76 -30.80
CA LEU A 281 1.97 2.43 -31.59
C LEU A 281 1.93 1.96 -33.06
N ALA A 282 3.08 1.60 -33.64
CA ALA A 282 3.17 1.11 -35.02
C ALA A 282 2.49 -0.25 -35.23
N ASN A 283 2.21 -0.98 -34.15
CA ASN A 283 1.63 -2.32 -34.14
C ASN A 283 0.17 -2.31 -33.68
N LEU A 284 -0.44 -1.14 -33.50
CA LEU A 284 -1.85 -0.99 -33.17
C LEU A 284 -2.71 -1.32 -34.41
N ASP A 285 -3.46 -2.42 -34.36
CA ASP A 285 -4.15 -2.97 -35.54
C ASP A 285 -5.65 -3.25 -35.36
N THR A 286 -6.19 -3.14 -34.13
CA THR A 286 -7.62 -3.28 -33.83
C THR A 286 -8.20 -2.18 -32.94
N LEU A 287 -9.53 -2.04 -32.93
CA LEU A 287 -10.23 -1.00 -32.16
C LEU A 287 -10.23 -1.26 -30.65
N GLU A 288 -10.00 -2.51 -30.27
CA GLU A 288 -9.91 -2.96 -28.88
C GLU A 288 -8.50 -2.78 -28.29
N GLU A 289 -7.54 -2.32 -29.09
CA GLU A 289 -6.17 -2.13 -28.63
C GLU A 289 -5.86 -0.72 -28.11
N TRP A 290 -4.79 -0.61 -27.32
CA TRP A 290 -4.23 0.65 -26.82
C TRP A 290 -2.70 0.71 -26.91
#